data_AF-A0A318K2A6-F1
#
_entry.id   AF-A0A318K2A6-F1
#
_cell.length_a   1.000
_cell.length_b   1.000
_cell.length_c   1.000
_cell.angle_alpha   90.00
_cell.angle_beta   90.00
_cell.angle_gamma   90.00
#
_symmetry.space_group_name_H-M   'P 1'
#
loop_
_entity.id
_entity.type
_entity.pdbx_description
1 polymer ?
#
loop_
_entity_poly.entity_id
_entity_poly.type
_entity_poly.pdbx_seq_one_letter_code
_entity_poly.pdbx_strand_id
1 'polypeptide(L)'
;MLEQTFCDANHSPTEGGWAVLSDRSATAEAALEQVAGSVPRLAGFGAWRPGITGIPYLGGAEPHAVAVVLIHDPRDVRVHSRTLVATPHPPTGDQSSPR
;
A
#
# COMPACT_ATOMS: atom_id res chain seq x y z
N MET A 1 4.82 -31.16 34.44
CA MET A 1 3.60 -30.40 34.75
C MET A 1 4.02 -29.09 35.39
N LEU A 2 4.00 -28.01 34.61
CA LEU A 2 3.83 -26.64 35.10
C LEU A 2 3.45 -25.80 33.88
N GLU A 3 2.16 -25.54 33.71
CA GLU A 3 1.65 -24.57 32.75
C GLU A 3 1.91 -23.17 33.33
N GLN A 4 2.61 -22.31 32.59
CA GLN A 4 2.62 -20.88 32.86
C GLN A 4 1.65 -20.21 31.90
N THR A 5 0.44 -19.97 32.40
CA THR A 5 -0.57 -19.14 31.78
C THR A 5 -0.14 -17.68 31.89
N PHE A 6 0.30 -17.08 30.79
CA PHE A 6 0.30 -15.63 30.66
C PHE A 6 -1.04 -15.22 30.01
N CYS A 7 -1.99 -14.80 30.85
CA CYS A 7 -3.21 -14.15 30.40
C CYS A 7 -2.89 -12.69 30.09
N ASP A 8 -2.77 -12.33 28.81
CA ASP A 8 -2.93 -10.94 28.38
C ASP A 8 -4.32 -10.79 27.73
N ALA A 9 -5.26 -10.35 28.56
CA ALA A 9 -6.65 -10.15 28.21
C ALA A 9 -6.82 -8.77 27.56
N ASN A 10 -6.35 -8.59 26.32
CA ASN A 10 -6.79 -7.47 25.46
C ASN A 10 -6.34 -7.50 23.99
N HIS A 11 -6.15 -8.67 23.38
CA HIS A 11 -6.02 -8.74 21.92
C HIS A 11 -7.34 -9.19 21.31
N SER A 12 -8.11 -8.24 20.76
CA SER A 12 -9.16 -8.55 19.79
C SER A 12 -8.51 -9.32 18.64
N PRO A 13 -8.87 -10.59 18.38
CA PRO A 13 -8.38 -11.29 17.21
C PRO A 13 -9.26 -10.84 16.04
N THR A 14 -9.11 -9.58 15.63
CA THR A 14 -9.36 -9.24 14.22
C THR A 14 -8.07 -9.50 13.47
N GLU A 15 -7.57 -10.73 13.59
CA GLU A 15 -6.73 -11.30 12.56
C GLU A 15 -7.64 -11.41 11.33
N GLY A 16 -7.67 -10.33 10.54
CA GLY A 16 -7.90 -10.45 9.12
C GLY A 16 -6.77 -11.29 8.57
N GLY A 17 -6.85 -12.59 8.84
CA GLY A 17 -5.94 -13.61 8.37
C GLY A 17 -6.08 -13.62 6.86
N TRP A 18 -5.24 -12.82 6.21
CA TRP A 18 -4.76 -13.15 4.89
C TRP A 18 -4.00 -14.46 5.10
N ALA A 19 -4.74 -15.56 5.06
CA ALA A 19 -4.20 -16.91 4.99
C ALA A 19 -3.53 -17.01 3.62
N VAL A 20 -2.35 -16.39 3.51
CA VAL A 20 -1.46 -16.52 2.39
C VAL A 20 -0.90 -17.93 2.52
N LEU A 21 -1.60 -18.89 1.90
CA LEU A 21 -0.97 -20.07 1.32
C LEU A 21 0.05 -19.56 0.29
N SER A 22 1.17 -19.05 0.80
CA SER A 22 2.24 -18.49 -0.01
C SER A 22 2.86 -19.65 -0.74
N ASP A 23 2.63 -19.69 -2.04
CA ASP A 23 3.48 -20.42 -2.97
C ASP A 23 4.93 -20.07 -2.61
N ARG A 24 5.69 -21.06 -2.13
CA ARG A 24 7.04 -20.86 -1.62
C ARG A 24 8.02 -20.44 -2.71
N SER A 25 7.58 -20.38 -3.98
CA SER A 25 8.31 -19.91 -5.15
C SER A 25 8.14 -18.40 -5.45
N ALA A 26 7.23 -17.70 -4.76
CA ALA A 26 7.04 -16.26 -4.99
C ALA A 26 8.30 -15.47 -4.62
N THR A 27 8.84 -14.72 -5.58
CA THR A 27 9.94 -13.79 -5.33
C THR A 27 9.42 -12.54 -4.63
N ALA A 28 10.28 -11.85 -3.87
CA ALA A 28 9.93 -10.56 -3.26
C ALA A 28 9.39 -9.55 -4.29
N GLU A 29 9.93 -9.57 -5.50
CA GLU A 29 9.48 -8.77 -6.66
C GLU A 29 8.03 -9.10 -7.06
N ALA A 30 7.69 -10.39 -7.17
CA ALA A 30 6.34 -10.82 -7.53
C ALA A 30 5.32 -10.47 -6.43
N ALA A 31 5.73 -10.61 -5.16
CA ALA A 31 4.91 -10.20 -4.03
C ALA A 31 4.70 -8.68 -4.00
N LEU A 32 5.73 -7.88 -4.34
CA LEU A 32 5.60 -6.42 -4.46
C LEU A 32 4.61 -6.03 -5.56
N GLU A 33 4.65 -6.68 -6.71
CA GLU A 33 3.70 -6.46 -7.81
C GLU A 33 2.26 -6.77 -7.37
N GLN A 34 2.06 -7.93 -6.73
CA GLN A 34 0.75 -8.36 -6.27
C GLN A 34 0.16 -7.39 -5.22
N VAL A 35 0.97 -6.99 -4.24
CA VAL A 35 0.52 -6.04 -3.21
C VAL A 35 0.26 -4.67 -3.82
N ALA A 36 1.12 -4.21 -4.74
CA ALA A 36 0.93 -2.94 -5.44
C ALA A 36 -0.39 -2.90 -6.23
N GLY A 37 -0.74 -4.00 -6.90
CA GLY A 37 -2.02 -4.14 -7.61
C GLY A 37 -3.24 -4.22 -6.69
N SER A 38 -3.05 -4.50 -5.41
CA SER A 38 -4.12 -4.66 -4.41
C SER A 38 -4.35 -3.42 -3.56
N VAL A 39 -3.56 -2.35 -3.73
CA VAL A 39 -3.70 -1.11 -2.93
C VAL A 39 -5.04 -0.45 -3.26
N PRO A 40 -5.92 -0.21 -2.27
CA PRO A 40 -7.23 0.36 -2.50
C PRO A 40 -7.13 1.79 -3.04
N ARG A 41 -8.07 2.16 -3.91
CA ARG A 41 -8.16 3.55 -4.41
C ARG A 41 -8.56 4.49 -3.28
N LEU A 42 -7.99 5.69 -3.29
CA LEU A 42 -8.36 6.75 -2.35
C LEU A 42 -9.38 7.69 -3.00
N ALA A 43 -10.41 8.07 -2.25
CA ALA A 43 -11.41 9.02 -2.72
C ALA A 43 -10.76 10.36 -3.08
N GLY A 44 -11.13 10.92 -4.23
CA GLY A 44 -10.55 12.17 -4.74
C GLY A 44 -9.22 11.98 -5.50
N PHE A 45 -8.72 10.76 -5.65
CA PHE A 45 -7.49 10.45 -6.37
C PHE A 45 -7.71 9.44 -7.51
N GLY A 46 -6.90 9.59 -8.56
CA GLY A 46 -6.83 8.65 -9.66
C GLY A 46 -6.26 7.26 -9.28
N ALA A 47 -6.05 6.43 -10.29
CA ALA A 47 -5.44 5.12 -10.09
C ALA A 47 -3.98 5.24 -9.63
N TRP A 48 -3.53 4.29 -8.80
CA TRP A 48 -2.13 4.15 -8.41
C TRP A 48 -1.24 3.87 -9.61
N ARG A 49 -0.10 4.53 -9.66
CA ARG A 49 0.94 4.34 -10.68
C ARG A 49 2.30 4.17 -10.01
N PRO A 50 3.25 3.44 -10.61
CA PRO A 50 4.61 3.37 -10.09
C PRO A 50 5.21 4.77 -9.92
N GLY A 51 5.75 5.04 -8.73
CA GLY A 51 6.51 6.25 -8.47
C GLY A 51 7.78 6.24 -9.31
N ILE A 52 8.04 7.34 -10.01
CA ILE A 52 9.24 7.50 -10.83
C ILE A 52 10.19 8.44 -10.09
N THR A 53 11.42 7.99 -9.89
CA THR A 53 12.49 8.79 -9.29
C THR A 53 12.68 10.08 -10.09
N GLY A 54 12.61 11.22 -9.43
CA GLY A 54 12.79 12.55 -10.05
C GLY A 54 11.51 13.27 -10.47
N ILE A 55 10.31 12.75 -10.19
CA ILE A 55 9.05 13.46 -10.47
C ILE A 55 8.65 14.38 -9.30
N PRO A 56 8.16 15.61 -9.59
CA PRO A 56 7.90 16.69 -8.62
C PRO A 56 6.81 16.46 -7.56
N TYR A 57 6.25 15.26 -7.38
CA TYR A 57 5.33 15.00 -6.27
C TYR A 57 5.99 15.12 -4.88
N LEU A 58 7.33 15.22 -4.82
CA LEU A 58 8.09 15.53 -3.59
C LEU A 58 8.33 17.05 -3.38
N GLY A 59 8.08 17.89 -4.40
CA GLY A 59 8.45 19.31 -4.40
C GLY A 59 7.35 20.28 -4.78
N GLY A 60 6.15 19.81 -5.14
CA GLY A 60 5.02 20.63 -5.58
C GLY A 60 3.97 20.89 -4.50
N ALA A 61 3.17 21.95 -4.69
CA ALA A 61 2.03 22.32 -3.84
C ALA A 61 0.76 21.47 -4.09
N GLU A 62 0.75 20.62 -5.12
CA GLU A 62 -0.38 19.74 -5.41
C GLU A 62 -0.37 18.51 -4.48
N PRO A 63 -1.47 18.25 -3.75
CA PRO A 63 -1.51 17.14 -2.80
C PRO A 63 -1.51 15.81 -3.57
N HIS A 64 -0.37 15.13 -3.67
CA HIS A 64 -0.32 13.77 -4.21
C HIS A 64 -0.51 12.75 -3.08
N ALA A 65 -1.23 11.66 -3.36
CA ALA A 65 -1.25 10.53 -2.45
C ALA A 65 -0.07 9.61 -2.77
N VAL A 66 0.65 9.18 -1.74
CA VAL A 66 1.83 8.31 -1.86
C VAL A 66 1.66 7.10 -0.95
N ALA A 67 1.91 5.92 -1.49
CA ALA A 67 1.98 4.67 -0.74
C ALA A 67 3.34 4.02 -0.97
N VAL A 68 3.94 3.48 0.09
CA VAL A 68 5.20 2.74 0.02
C VAL A 68 4.92 1.32 0.49
N VAL A 69 5.12 0.35 -0.39
CA VAL A 69 5.04 -1.08 -0.08
C VAL A 69 6.44 -1.56 0.27
N LEU A 70 6.59 -2.18 1.44
CA LEU A 70 7.83 -2.77 1.90
C LEU A 70 7.62 -4.28 2.08
N ILE A 71 8.53 -5.06 1.50
CA ILE A 71 8.59 -6.52 1.71
C ILE A 71 9.97 -6.84 2.24
N HIS A 72 9.98 -7.43 3.43
CA HIS A 72 11.18 -8.04 4.00
C HIS A 72 11.08 -9.55 3.75
N ASP A 73 11.84 -10.05 2.78
CA ASP A 73 11.94 -11.49 2.54
C ASP A 73 12.98 -12.06 3.52
N PRO A 74 12.62 -12.90 4.49
CA PRO A 74 13.60 -13.43 5.45
C PRO A 74 14.71 -14.27 4.81
N ARG A 75 14.59 -14.66 3.54
CA ARG A 75 15.61 -15.37 2.76
C ARG A 75 16.61 -14.43 2.11
N ASP A 76 16.23 -13.17 1.91
CA ASP A 76 17.03 -12.12 1.32
C ASP A 76 17.18 -11.00 2.36
N VAL A 77 18.39 -10.79 2.87
CA VAL A 77 18.67 -9.76 3.89
C VAL A 77 18.30 -8.32 3.46
N ARG A 78 17.90 -8.12 2.20
CA ARG A 78 17.47 -6.85 1.63
C ARG A 78 15.98 -6.61 1.85
N VAL A 79 15.65 -5.36 2.17
CA VAL A 79 14.27 -4.88 2.09
C VAL A 79 13.98 -4.49 0.64
N HIS A 80 12.93 -5.08 0.09
CA HIS A 80 12.40 -4.74 -1.22
C HIS A 80 11.30 -3.69 -1.04
N SER A 81 11.30 -2.65 -1.88
CA SER A 81 10.35 -1.56 -1.76
C SER A 81 9.79 -1.12 -3.10
N ARG A 82 8.53 -0.70 -3.11
CA ARG A 82 7.92 -0.03 -4.26
C ARG A 82 7.09 1.16 -3.82
N THR A 83 7.32 2.31 -4.47
CA THR A 83 6.52 3.51 -4.27
C THR A 83 5.40 3.57 -5.29
N LEU A 84 4.21 3.93 -4.84
CA LEU A 84 3.04 4.19 -5.66
C LEU A 84 2.58 5.62 -5.45
N VAL A 85 2.11 6.24 -6.51
CA VAL A 85 1.63 7.62 -6.50
C VAL A 85 0.26 7.67 -7.17
N ALA A 86 -0.65 8.43 -6.58
CA ALA A 86 -1.93 8.78 -7.19
C ALA A 86 -2.07 10.31 -7.23
N THR A 87 -2.44 10.83 -8.39
CA THR A 87 -2.70 12.26 -8.60
C THR A 87 -4.14 12.59 -8.22
N PRO A 88 -4.43 13.78 -7.67
CA PRO A 88 -5.79 14.23 -7.47
C PRO A 88 -6.62 14.15 -8.73
N HIS A 89 -7.91 13.88 -8.59
CA HIS A 89 -8.84 14.19 -9.67
C HIS A 89 -8.86 15.70 -9.89
N PRO A 90 -8.88 16.18 -11.14
CA PRO A 90 -9.14 17.58 -11.39
C PRO A 90 -10.48 17.93 -10.74
N PRO A 91 -10.61 19.10 -10.08
CA PRO A 91 -11.90 19.54 -9.61
C PRO A 91 -12.83 19.52 -10.82
N THR A 92 -13.90 18.74 -10.75
CA THR A 92 -14.98 18.79 -11.73
C THR A 92 -15.46 20.23 -11.74
N GLY A 93 -15.04 20.98 -12.75
CA GLY A 93 -15.53 22.34 -12.96
C GLY A 93 -17.02 22.24 -13.21
N ASP A 94 -17.82 22.59 -12.21
CA ASP A 94 -19.23 22.93 -12.39
C ASP A 94 -19.29 24.17 -13.29
N GLN A 95 -19.13 23.98 -14.59
CA GLN A 95 -19.55 24.95 -15.60
C GLN A 95 -21.04 24.74 -15.86
N SER A 96 -21.83 24.97 -14.81
CA SER A 96 -23.20 25.42 -14.99
C SER A 96 -23.14 26.89 -15.38
N SER A 97 -22.91 27.19 -16.66
CA SER A 97 -23.19 28.53 -17.20
C SER A 97 -24.70 28.67 -17.36
N PRO A 98 -25.38 29.56 -16.62
CA PRO A 98 -26.75 29.92 -16.94
C PRO A 98 -26.76 30.68 -18.27
N ARG A 99 -27.72 30.30 -19.13
CA ARG A 99 -28.06 31.00 -20.38
C ARG A 99 -28.59 32.40 -20.12
#